data_AF-A0A1H5TPL7-F1
#
_entry.id   AF-A0A1H5TPL7-F1
#
_cell.length_a   1.000
_cell.length_b   1.000
_cell.length_c   1.000
_cell.angle_alpha   90.00
_cell.angle_beta   90.00
_cell.angle_gamma   90.00
#
_symmetry.space_group_name_H-M   'P 1'
#
loop_
_entity.id
_entity.type
_entity.pdbx_description
1 polymer ?
#
loop_
_entity_poly.entity_id
_entity_poly.type
_entity_poly.pdbx_seq_one_letter_code
_entity_poly.pdbx_strand_id
1 'polypeptide(L)' 'MKKRRYIDLYGYTQDEFDHWLEKGINKKLRSTGKSRSELDMDTVFAAYHDETRKLPRRRLREMRTAT' A
#
# COMPACT_ATOMS: atom_id res chain seq x y z
N MET A 1 -5.85 23.62 2.26
CA MET A 1 -6.61 22.36 2.04
C MET A 1 -6.58 21.56 3.33
N LYS A 2 -7.73 21.31 3.97
CA LYS A 2 -7.78 20.46 5.17
C LYS A 2 -7.24 19.08 4.75
N LYS A 3 -6.10 18.65 5.33
CA LYS A 3 -5.60 17.28 5.18
C LYS A 3 -6.63 16.36 5.84
N ARG A 4 -7.69 15.99 5.10
CA ARG A 4 -8.59 14.90 5.51
C ARG A 4 -7.70 13.71 5.79
N ARG A 5 -7.73 13.20 7.02
CA ARG A 5 -6.83 12.11 7.42
C ARG A 5 -7.19 10.92 6.55
N TYR A 6 -6.19 10.13 6.16
CA TYR A 6 -6.42 8.88 5.39
C TYR A 6 -7.45 7.97 6.07
N ILE A 7 -7.55 8.06 7.41
CA ILE A 7 -8.60 7.47 8.25
C ILE A 7 -10.01 7.88 7.80
N ASP A 8 -10.26 9.17 7.57
CA ASP A 8 -11.59 9.68 7.20
C ASP A 8 -11.98 9.33 5.75
N LEU A 9 -10.98 9.12 4.87
CA LEU A 9 -11.19 8.85 3.44
C LEU A 9 -11.29 7.36 3.12
N TYR A 10 -10.56 6.52 3.85
CA TYR A 10 -10.42 5.10 3.52
C TYR A 10 -10.70 4.19 4.72
N GLY A 11 -10.87 4.70 5.94
CA GLY A 11 -11.14 3.87 7.12
C GLY A 11 -9.99 2.94 7.48
N TYR A 12 -8.75 3.38 7.25
CA TYR A 12 -7.54 2.75 7.80
C TYR A 12 -7.05 3.57 8.97
N THR A 13 -6.66 2.92 10.07
CA THR A 13 -5.73 3.54 11.01
C THR A 13 -4.36 3.71 10.33
N GLN A 14 -3.49 4.57 10.88
CA GLN A 14 -2.15 4.72 10.34
C GLN A 14 -1.38 3.39 10.37
N ASP A 15 -1.45 2.66 11.49
CA ASP A 15 -0.78 1.37 11.65
C ASP A 15 -1.28 0.31 10.66
N GLU A 16 -2.60 0.25 10.42
CA GLU A 16 -3.16 -0.66 9.42
C GLU A 16 -2.65 -0.33 8.02
N PHE A 17 -2.63 0.96 7.67
CA PHE A 17 -2.15 1.40 6.37
C PHE A 17 -0.68 1.03 6.16
N ASP A 18 0.17 1.33 7.14
CA ASP A 18 1.60 1.04 7.11
C ASP A 18 1.85 -0.48 7.03
N HIS A 19 1.11 -1.28 7.81
CA HIS A 19 1.18 -2.74 7.76
C HIS A 19 0.84 -3.30 6.36
N TRP A 20 -0.27 -2.84 5.77
CA TRP A 20 -0.69 -3.31 4.45
C TRP A 20 0.25 -2.82 3.34
N LEU A 21 0.79 -1.61 3.48
CA LEU A 21 1.74 -1.03 2.55
C LEU A 21 3.04 -1.83 2.53
N GLU A 22 3.62 -2.08 3.72
CA GLU A 22 4.82 -2.89 3.86
C GLU A 22 4.62 -4.30 3.29
N LYS A 23 3.48 -4.94 3.60
CA LYS A 23 3.15 -6.27 3.10
C LYS A 23 3.02 -6.30 1.58
N GLY A 24 2.38 -5.31 0.98
CA GLY A 24 2.21 -5.19 -0.47
C GLY A 24 3.55 -4.97 -1.18
N ILE A 25 4.38 -4.07 -0.67
CA ILE A 25 5.72 -3.80 -1.21
C ILE A 25 6.58 -5.05 -1.12
N ASN A 26 6.66 -5.67 0.06
CA ASN A 26 7.44 -6.89 0.25
C ASN A 26 6.98 -8.02 -0.69
N LYS A 27 5.67 -8.16 -0.92
CA LYS A 27 5.13 -9.14 -1.87
C LYS A 27 5.59 -8.87 -3.30
N LYS A 28 5.54 -7.62 -3.76
CA LYS A 28 6.02 -7.23 -5.10
C LYS A 28 7.52 -7.42 -5.26
N LEU A 29 8.29 -6.98 -4.28
CA LEU A 29 9.74 -7.11 -4.33
C LEU A 29 10.15 -8.59 -4.39
N ARG A 30 9.50 -9.46 -3.60
CA ARG A 30 9.71 -10.91 -3.73
C ARG A 30 9.36 -11.46 -5.12
N SER A 31 8.31 -10.96 -5.76
CA SER A 31 7.92 -11.41 -7.10
C SER A 31 8.90 -11.03 -8.20
N THR A 32 9.79 -10.06 -7.97
CA THR A 32 10.84 -9.71 -8.95
C THR A 32 11.98 -10.73 -9.00
N GLY A 33 12.06 -11.66 -8.04
CA GLY A 33 13.10 -12.70 -8.00
C GLY A 33 14.51 -12.18 -7.63
N LYS A 34 14.68 -10.87 -7.44
CA LYS A 34 15.94 -10.25 -7.03
C LYS A 34 16.15 -10.36 -5.51
N SER A 35 17.41 -10.48 -5.10
CA SER A 35 17.78 -10.37 -3.68
C SER A 35 17.56 -8.94 -3.19
N ARG A 36 17.34 -8.72 -1.87
CA ARG A 36 17.13 -7.36 -1.33
C ARG A 36 18.30 -6.41 -1.62
N SER A 37 19.52 -6.94 -1.70
CA SER A 37 20.74 -6.21 -2.04
C SER A 37 20.85 -5.83 -3.52
N GLU A 38 20.10 -6.50 -4.41
CA GLU A 38 20.06 -6.25 -5.85
C GLU A 38 18.88 -5.36 -6.29
N LEU A 39 18.01 -4.98 -5.34
CA LEU A 39 16.89 -4.09 -5.63
C LEU A 39 17.39 -2.66 -5.81
N ASP A 40 17.20 -2.13 -7.02
CA ASP A 40 17.39 -0.71 -7.27
C ASP A 40 16.31 0.12 -6.56
N MET A 41 16.67 1.36 -6.20
CA MET A 41 15.78 2.27 -5.49
C MET A 41 14.52 2.57 -6.30
N ASP A 42 14.62 2.62 -7.62
CA ASP A 42 13.49 2.89 -8.51
C ASP A 42 12.42 1.79 -8.43
N THR A 43 12.84 0.52 -8.34
CA THR A 43 11.94 -0.63 -8.15
C THR A 43 11.24 -0.55 -6.79
N VAL A 44 11.96 -0.13 -5.74
CA VAL A 44 11.37 0.07 -4.41
C VAL A 44 10.35 1.21 -4.43
N PHE A 45 10.69 2.35 -5.02
CA PHE A 45 9.78 3.50 -5.14
C PHE A 45 8.57 3.20 -6.03
N ALA A 46 8.75 2.46 -7.13
CA ALA A 46 7.66 2.03 -7.99
C ALA A 46 6.69 1.10 -7.22
N ALA A 47 7.22 0.15 -6.45
CA ALA A 47 6.41 -0.72 -5.61
C ALA A 47 5.63 0.07 -4.55
N TYR A 48 6.28 1.04 -3.89
CA TYR A 48 5.67 1.95 -2.91
C TYR A 48 4.53 2.77 -3.53
N HIS A 49 4.78 3.44 -4.66
CA HIS A 49 3.77 4.25 -5.34
C HIS A 49 2.59 3.43 -5.86
N ASP A 50 2.82 2.21 -6.35
CA ASP A 50 1.73 1.37 -6.82
C ASP A 50 0.88 0.82 -5.66
N GLU A 51 1.48 0.42 -4.54
CA GLU A 51 0.70 -0.03 -3.37
C GLU A 51 -0.07 1.09 -2.68
N THR A 52 0.54 2.27 -2.48
CA THR A 52 -0.17 3.43 -1.91
C THR A 52 -1.41 3.83 -2.71
N ARG A 53 -1.43 3.59 -4.03
CA ARG A 53 -2.61 3.82 -4.91
C ARG A 53 -3.65 2.69 -4.87
N LYS A 54 -3.28 1.49 -4.43
CA LYS A 54 -4.15 0.30 -4.41
C LYS A 54 -4.90 0.14 -3.09
N LEU A 55 -4.24 0.42 -1.96
CA LEU A 55 -4.83 0.25 -0.63
C LEU A 55 -6.15 1.00 -0.41
N PRO A 56 -6.26 2.30 -0.73
CA PRO A 56 -7.52 3.03 -0.78
C PRO A 56 -8.67 2.30 -1.48
N ARG A 57 -8.40 1.79 -2.68
CA ARG A 57 -9.40 1.14 -3.54
C ARG A 57 -9.82 -0.21 -3.00
N ARG A 58 -8.86 -0.96 -2.45
CA ARG A 58 -9.12 -2.24 -1.81
C ARG A 58 -10.07 -2.07 -0.62
N ARG A 59 -9.80 -1.12 0.27
CA ARG A 59 -10.64 -0.87 1.45
C ARG A 59 -12.03 -0.36 1.09
N LEU A 60 -12.12 0.53 0.10
CA LEU A 60 -13.42 0.96 -0.43
C LEU A 60 -14.24 -0.23 -0.98
N ARG A 61 -13.59 -1.18 -1.65
CA ARG A 61 -14.25 -2.40 -2.12
C ARG A 61 -14.70 -3.29 -0.96
N GLU A 62 -13.84 -3.52 0.02
CA GLU A 62 -14.17 -4.30 1.23
C GLU A 62 -15.39 -3.70 1.96
N MET A 63 -15.42 -2.38 2.14
CA MET A 63 -16.56 -1.67 2.75
C MET A 63 -17.85 -1.84 1.94
N ARG A 64 -17.78 -1.76 0.61
CA ARG A 64 -18.95 -1.93 -0.27
C ARG A 64 -19.51 -3.36 -0.27
N THR A 65 -18.65 -4.37 -0.12
CA THR A 65 -19.07 -5.79 -0.10
C THR A 65 -19.45 -6.29 1.29
N ALA A 66 -19.18 -5.51 2.33
CA ALA A 66 -19.56 -5.82 3.71
C ALA A 66 -20.98 -5.33 4.06
N THR A 67 -21.73 -4.82 3.07
CA THR A 67 -23.16 -4.44 3.17
C THR A 67 -24.00 -5.55 2.57
#